data_AF-A0AAV3XNQ4-F1
#
_entry.id   AF-A0AAV3XNQ4-F1
#
_cell.length_a   1.000
_cell.length_b   1.000
_cell.length_c   1.000
_cell.angle_alpha   90.00
_cell.angle_beta   90.00
_cell.angle_gamma   90.00
#
_symmetry.space_group_name_H-M   'P 1'
#
loop_
_entity.id
_entity.type
_entity.pdbx_description
1 polymer ?
#
loop_
_entity_poly.entity_id
_entity_poly.type
_entity_poly.pdbx_seq_one_letter_code
_entity_poly.pdbx_strand_id
1 'polypeptide(L)'
;MTGKLTGDRELINYSRQLIQQALSLQELDGVNPEKDGYDSSYQVAGVVYAQRWLIYFPNDPLAPRVTAMINKALTWAQTRILPTGEINSEGNTRTGGQETRRTGEVKQVDPRIVYRGFAYWASATGDCRWNAIARRIAQFY
;
A
#
# COMPACT_ATOMS: atom_id res chain seq x y z
N MET A 1 -9.41 -3.90 -12.36
CA MET A 1 -10.33 -5.06 -12.25
C MET A 1 -11.44 -4.98 -13.29
N THR A 2 -12.28 -3.95 -13.30
CA THR A 2 -13.38 -3.79 -14.27
C THR A 2 -12.93 -4.03 -15.71
N GLY A 3 -11.90 -3.33 -16.19
CA GLY A 3 -11.41 -3.51 -17.56
C GLY A 3 -10.93 -4.94 -17.88
N LYS A 4 -10.36 -5.66 -16.91
CA LYS A 4 -9.96 -7.07 -17.11
C LYS A 4 -11.16 -8.00 -17.22
N LEU A 5 -12.21 -7.75 -16.43
CA LEU A 5 -13.43 -8.55 -16.41
C LEU A 5 -14.34 -8.28 -17.62
N THR A 6 -14.37 -7.04 -18.11
CA THR A 6 -15.19 -6.63 -19.26
C THR A 6 -14.45 -6.69 -20.60
N GLY A 7 -13.12 -6.88 -20.58
CA GLY A 7 -12.29 -6.79 -21.78
C GLY A 7 -12.06 -5.36 -22.28
N ASP A 8 -12.46 -4.35 -21.50
CA ASP A 8 -12.29 -2.93 -21.85
C ASP A 8 -10.81 -2.54 -21.88
N ARG A 9 -10.31 -2.32 -23.11
CA ARG A 9 -8.90 -1.98 -23.37
C ARG A 9 -8.53 -0.58 -22.89
N GLU A 10 -9.46 0.37 -22.87
CA GLU A 10 -9.18 1.74 -22.40
C GLU A 10 -8.90 1.72 -20.91
N LEU A 11 -9.74 1.04 -20.13
CA LEU A 11 -9.54 0.89 -18.68
C LEU A 11 -8.27 0.09 -18.34
N ILE A 12 -7.94 -0.95 -19.13
CA ILE A 12 -6.70 -1.71 -18.95
C ILE A 12 -5.49 -0.80 -19.19
N ASN A 13 -5.46 -0.08 -20.32
CA ASN A 13 -4.36 0.80 -20.67
C ASN A 13 -4.19 1.93 -19.66
N TYR A 14 -5.31 2.53 -19.22
CA TYR A 14 -5.29 3.56 -18.19
C TYR A 14 -4.72 3.06 -16.87
N SER A 15 -5.11 1.85 -16.44
CA SER A 15 -4.53 1.25 -15.22
C SER A 15 -3.02 1.01 -15.33
N ARG A 16 -2.53 0.67 -16.52
CA ARG A 16 -1.10 0.50 -16.80
C ARG A 16 -0.35 1.85 -16.79
N GLN A 17 -0.96 2.93 -17.27
CA GLN A 17 -0.40 4.27 -17.16
C GLN A 17 -0.26 4.71 -15.70
N LEU A 18 -1.29 4.46 -14.89
CA LEU A 18 -1.26 4.79 -13.45
C LEU A 18 -0.18 3.99 -12.70
N ILE A 19 -0.02 2.70 -12.98
CA ILE A 19 1.05 1.92 -12.32
C ILE A 19 2.44 2.39 -12.76
N GLN A 20 2.61 2.78 -14.02
CA GLN A 20 3.87 3.33 -14.52
C GLN A 20 4.21 4.67 -13.87
N GLN A 21 3.22 5.55 -13.67
CA GLN A 21 3.39 6.79 -12.93
C GLN A 21 3.74 6.53 -11.46
N ALA A 22 3.04 5.60 -10.80
CA ALA A 22 3.36 5.22 -9.43
C ALA A 22 4.81 4.72 -9.28
N LEU A 23 5.28 3.92 -10.24
CA LEU A 23 6.68 3.44 -10.27
C LEU A 23 7.70 4.58 -10.40
N SER A 24 7.36 5.70 -11.05
CA SER A 24 8.26 6.86 -11.15
C SER A 24 8.26 7.77 -9.93
N LEU A 25 7.28 7.61 -9.03
CA LEU A 25 7.12 8.46 -7.85
C LEU A 25 7.66 7.84 -6.56
N GLN A 26 7.91 6.53 -6.53
CA GLN A 26 8.45 5.89 -5.33
C GLN A 26 9.85 6.43 -5.01
N GLU A 27 10.05 6.83 -3.76
CA GLU A 27 11.33 7.29 -3.24
C GLU A 27 12.31 6.13 -3.02
N LEU A 28 13.59 6.44 -2.85
CA LEU A 28 14.66 5.44 -2.78
C LEU A 28 14.49 4.47 -1.58
N ASP A 29 13.94 4.97 -0.48
CA ASP A 29 13.70 4.24 0.77
C ASP A 29 12.41 3.40 0.76
N GLY A 30 11.61 3.51 -0.30
CA GLY A 30 10.37 2.77 -0.50
C GLY A 30 9.09 3.55 -0.23
N VAL A 31 9.18 4.81 0.21
CA VAL A 31 8.00 5.68 0.37
C VAL A 31 7.30 5.86 -0.97
N ASN A 32 5.99 5.58 -0.98
CA ASN A 32 5.09 6.09 -2.00
C ASN A 32 4.48 7.39 -1.47
N PRO A 33 4.88 8.56 -2.01
CA PRO A 33 4.63 9.83 -1.35
C PRO A 33 3.16 10.24 -1.32
N GLU A 34 2.76 10.89 -0.23
CA GLU A 34 1.47 11.51 0.03
C GLU A 34 1.72 12.96 0.47
N LYS A 35 1.32 13.94 -0.35
CA LYS A 35 1.57 15.38 -0.11
C LYS A 35 3.02 15.67 0.29
N ASP A 36 3.96 15.30 -0.59
CA ASP A 36 5.39 15.58 -0.44
C ASP A 36 6.09 14.92 0.76
N GLY A 37 5.45 13.93 1.39
CA GLY A 37 6.05 13.11 2.44
C GLY A 37 5.38 11.74 2.53
N TYR A 38 5.37 11.13 3.72
CA TYR A 38 4.80 9.79 3.91
C TYR A 38 3.54 9.81 4.77
N ASP A 39 2.76 8.75 4.67
CA ASP A 39 1.69 8.44 5.60
C ASP A 39 1.61 6.93 5.81
N SER A 40 1.67 6.53 7.08
CA SER A 40 1.79 5.13 7.51
C SER A 40 0.60 4.26 7.11
N SER A 41 -0.56 4.85 6.76
CA SER A 41 -1.74 4.10 6.26
C SER A 41 -2.05 4.37 4.80
N TYR A 42 -1.94 5.62 4.34
CA TYR A 42 -2.32 6.00 2.97
C TYR A 42 -1.42 5.36 1.92
N GLN A 43 -0.10 5.31 2.14
CA GLN A 43 0.78 4.67 1.17
C GLN A 43 0.45 3.18 1.00
N VAL A 44 0.06 2.50 2.10
CA VAL A 44 -0.32 1.09 2.06
C VAL A 44 -1.63 0.89 1.29
N ALA A 45 -2.53 1.88 1.31
CA ALA A 45 -3.70 1.87 0.44
C ALA A 45 -3.32 1.82 -1.04
N GLY A 46 -2.36 2.65 -1.48
CA GLY A 46 -1.80 2.59 -2.83
C GLY A 46 -1.16 1.24 -3.15
N VAL A 47 -0.39 0.68 -2.19
CA VAL A 47 0.22 -0.64 -2.31
C VAL A 47 -0.83 -1.73 -2.51
N VAL A 48 -1.96 -1.73 -1.78
CA VAL A 48 -3.05 -2.70 -1.95
C VAL A 48 -3.61 -2.66 -3.38
N TYR A 49 -3.70 -1.49 -4.01
CA TYR A 49 -4.11 -1.40 -5.41
C TYR A 49 -3.06 -1.96 -6.37
N ALA A 50 -1.77 -1.72 -6.13
CA ALA A 50 -0.68 -2.31 -6.92
C ALA A 50 -0.63 -3.84 -6.81
N GLN A 51 -0.84 -4.38 -5.60
CA GLN A 51 -0.93 -5.83 -5.37
C GLN A 51 -2.07 -6.46 -6.17
N ARG A 52 -3.25 -5.82 -6.16
CA ARG A 52 -4.40 -6.25 -6.97
C ARG A 52 -4.09 -6.18 -8.45
N TRP A 53 -3.47 -5.10 -8.91
CA TRP A 53 -3.07 -4.95 -10.31
C TRP A 53 -2.17 -6.13 -10.74
N LEU A 54 -1.16 -6.48 -9.94
CA LEU A 54 -0.25 -7.56 -10.25
C LEU A 54 -0.96 -8.92 -10.38
N ILE A 55 -1.94 -9.21 -9.52
CA ILE A 55 -2.71 -10.46 -9.58
C ILE A 55 -3.52 -10.58 -10.89
N TYR A 56 -4.03 -9.47 -11.41
CA TYR A 56 -4.77 -9.49 -12.68
C TYR A 56 -3.88 -9.44 -13.92
N PHE A 57 -2.64 -8.96 -13.77
CA PHE A 57 -1.67 -8.77 -14.85
C PHE A 57 -0.29 -9.37 -14.52
N PRO A 58 -0.19 -10.66 -14.15
CA PRO A 58 1.07 -11.25 -13.67
C PRO A 58 2.14 -11.35 -14.77
N ASN A 59 1.72 -11.36 -16.04
CA ASN A 59 2.59 -11.46 -17.21
C ASN A 59 2.88 -10.11 -17.87
N ASP A 60 2.42 -8.98 -17.30
CA ASP A 60 2.76 -7.67 -17.84
C ASP A 60 4.27 -7.41 -17.67
N PRO A 61 4.97 -6.80 -18.66
CA PRO A 61 6.40 -6.50 -18.53
C PRO A 61 6.76 -5.63 -17.31
N LEU A 62 5.81 -4.87 -16.74
CA LEU A 62 6.02 -4.09 -15.52
C LEU A 62 5.95 -4.93 -14.24
N ALA A 63 5.43 -6.17 -14.29
CA ALA A 63 5.19 -7.01 -13.13
C ALA A 63 6.41 -7.13 -12.19
N PRO A 64 7.64 -7.40 -12.66
CA PRO A 64 8.81 -7.47 -11.77
C PRO A 64 9.10 -6.16 -11.05
N ARG A 65 8.94 -5.02 -11.74
CA ARG A 65 9.15 -3.69 -11.16
C ARG A 65 8.07 -3.36 -10.12
N VAL A 66 6.82 -3.75 -10.39
CA VAL A 66 5.70 -3.57 -9.46
C VAL A 66 5.89 -4.42 -8.21
N THR A 67 6.32 -5.68 -8.35
CA THR A 67 6.69 -6.55 -7.22
C THR A 67 7.78 -5.91 -6.35
N ALA A 68 8.84 -5.38 -6.98
CA ALA A 68 9.91 -4.69 -6.26
C ALA A 68 9.42 -3.45 -5.51
N MET A 69 8.57 -2.63 -6.15
CA MET A 69 7.95 -1.44 -5.54
C MET A 69 7.11 -1.81 -4.32
N ILE A 70 6.26 -2.84 -4.43
CA ILE A 70 5.43 -3.33 -3.33
C ILE A 70 6.30 -3.80 -2.16
N ASN A 71 7.35 -4.60 -2.43
CA ASN A 71 8.25 -5.09 -1.40
C ASN A 71 8.99 -3.95 -0.68
N LYS A 72 9.45 -2.93 -1.42
CA LYS A 72 10.08 -1.75 -0.83
C LYS A 72 9.10 -0.99 0.07
N ALA A 73 7.90 -0.71 -0.42
CA ALA A 73 6.88 0.02 0.34
C ALA A 73 6.45 -0.74 1.61
N LEU A 74 6.28 -2.06 1.54
CA LEU A 74 5.96 -2.87 2.73
C LEU A 74 7.15 -2.97 3.70
N THR A 75 8.38 -2.98 3.20
CA THR A 75 9.59 -2.93 4.04
C THR A 75 9.68 -1.60 4.78
N TRP A 76 9.42 -0.49 4.10
CA TRP A 76 9.31 0.81 4.74
C TRP A 76 8.17 0.82 5.77
N ALA A 77 6.98 0.35 5.40
CA ALA A 77 5.81 0.35 6.29
C ALA A 77 6.04 -0.50 7.55
N GLN A 78 6.83 -1.58 7.44
CA GLN A 78 7.22 -2.40 8.58
C GLN A 78 7.97 -1.59 9.64
N THR A 79 8.78 -0.59 9.25
CA THR A 79 9.51 0.27 10.21
C THR A 79 8.57 1.12 11.06
N ARG A 80 7.32 1.31 10.60
CA ARG A 80 6.26 2.03 11.31
C ARG A 80 5.44 1.15 12.24
N ILE A 81 5.70 -0.15 12.27
CA ILE A 81 4.99 -1.08 13.17
C ILE A 81 5.83 -1.29 14.42
N LEU A 82 5.31 -0.82 15.57
CA LEU A 82 5.97 -0.98 16.86
C LEU A 82 6.00 -2.47 17.28
N PRO A 83 6.88 -2.85 18.23
CA PRO A 83 6.91 -4.22 18.75
C PRO A 83 5.55 -4.70 19.29
N THR A 84 4.71 -3.78 19.78
CA THR A 84 3.35 -4.03 20.27
C THR A 84 2.35 -4.35 19.16
N GLY A 85 2.62 -3.97 17.91
CA GLY A 85 1.67 -4.03 16.79
C GLY A 85 0.97 -2.70 16.49
N GLU A 86 1.15 -1.70 17.36
CA GLU A 86 0.70 -0.34 17.11
C GLU A 86 1.39 0.26 15.87
N ILE A 87 0.63 1.05 15.11
CA ILE A 87 1.15 1.77 13.94
C ILE A 87 1.60 3.16 14.37
N ASN A 88 2.91 3.43 14.30
CA ASN A 88 3.47 4.73 14.58
C ASN A 88 3.10 5.75 13.49
N SER A 89 2.30 6.76 13.84
CA SER A 89 1.88 7.85 12.95
C SER A 89 2.77 9.09 12.98
N GLU A 90 3.86 9.10 13.74
CA GLU A 90 4.77 10.23 13.83
C GLU A 90 5.30 10.64 12.44
N GLY A 91 5.16 11.92 12.08
CA GLY A 91 5.60 12.44 10.79
C GLY A 91 4.69 12.12 9.60
N ASN A 92 3.53 11.49 9.82
CA ASN A 92 2.51 11.35 8.77
C ASN A 92 2.08 12.73 8.27
N THR A 93 1.88 12.89 6.95
CA THR A 93 1.47 14.15 6.34
C THR A 93 -0.06 14.37 6.31
N ARG A 94 -0.87 13.32 6.49
CA ARG A 94 -2.34 13.39 6.37
C ARG A 94 -3.11 12.85 7.57
N THR A 95 -2.68 11.73 8.14
CA THR A 95 -3.31 11.09 9.31
C THR A 95 -2.56 11.40 10.59
N GLY A 96 -3.14 11.03 11.75
CA GLY A 96 -2.52 11.24 13.05
C GLY A 96 -2.57 12.69 13.51
N GLY A 97 -3.67 13.40 13.21
CA GLY A 97 -3.88 14.78 13.65
C GLY A 97 -3.70 15.85 12.57
N GLN A 98 -3.19 15.52 11.38
CA GLN A 98 -2.80 16.53 10.39
C GLN A 98 -3.96 17.07 9.55
N GLU A 99 -4.91 16.22 9.13
CA GLU A 99 -6.06 16.65 8.34
C GLU A 99 -7.38 16.37 9.05
N THR A 100 -8.35 17.25 8.85
CA THR A 100 -9.73 17.07 9.28
C THR A 100 -10.61 16.73 8.07
N ARG A 101 -11.47 15.74 8.23
CA ARG A 101 -12.49 15.37 7.24
C ARG A 101 -13.52 16.49 7.12
N ARG A 102 -14.28 16.52 6.02
CA ARG A 102 -15.41 17.46 5.86
C ARG A 102 -16.45 17.35 6.99
N THR A 103 -16.50 16.20 7.66
CA THR A 103 -17.37 15.93 8.82
C THR A 103 -16.91 16.60 10.11
N GLY A 104 -15.72 17.22 10.14
CA GLY A 104 -15.10 17.76 11.35
C GLY A 104 -14.24 16.74 12.11
N GLU A 105 -14.24 15.47 11.70
CA GLU A 105 -13.45 14.41 12.33
C GLU A 105 -11.99 14.46 11.88
N VAL A 106 -11.06 14.40 12.84
CA VAL A 106 -9.63 14.27 12.56
C VAL A 106 -9.34 12.93 11.88
N LYS A 107 -8.55 12.96 10.80
CA LYS A 107 -8.13 11.74 10.10
C LYS A 107 -7.18 10.93 10.97
N GLN A 108 -7.63 9.73 11.30
CA GLN A 108 -6.83 8.72 11.99
C GLN A 108 -6.17 7.77 10.98
N VAL A 109 -5.09 7.12 11.44
CA VAL A 109 -4.51 5.96 10.76
C VAL A 109 -5.58 4.88 10.63
N ASP A 110 -5.72 4.29 9.44
CA ASP A 110 -6.61 3.13 9.26
C ASP A 110 -5.82 1.82 9.44
N PRO A 111 -5.89 1.14 10.59
CA PRO A 111 -5.15 -0.11 10.79
C PRO A 111 -5.61 -1.21 9.83
N ARG A 112 -6.85 -1.13 9.31
CA ARG A 112 -7.42 -2.16 8.45
C ARG A 112 -6.78 -2.22 7.10
N ILE A 113 -6.38 -1.08 6.53
CA ILE A 113 -5.67 -1.09 5.25
C ILE A 113 -4.24 -1.57 5.43
N VAL A 114 -3.61 -1.25 6.57
CA VAL A 114 -2.23 -1.63 6.86
C VAL A 114 -2.10 -3.13 7.04
N TYR A 115 -2.85 -3.76 7.96
CA TYR A 115 -2.76 -5.21 8.12
C TYR A 115 -3.19 -5.95 6.83
N ARG A 116 -4.16 -5.40 6.08
CA ARG A 116 -4.60 -5.99 4.81
C ARG A 116 -3.48 -5.95 3.77
N GLY A 117 -2.72 -4.86 3.66
CA GLY A 117 -1.59 -4.77 2.74
C GLY A 117 -0.55 -5.86 3.00
N PHE A 118 -0.21 -6.10 4.27
CA PHE A 118 0.69 -7.18 4.65
C PHE A 118 0.09 -8.58 4.43
N ALA A 119 -1.14 -8.82 4.90
CA ALA A 119 -1.80 -10.12 4.79
C ALA A 119 -2.02 -10.53 3.32
N TYR A 120 -2.44 -9.58 2.49
CA TYR A 120 -2.68 -9.82 1.07
C TYR A 120 -1.40 -10.22 0.36
N TRP A 121 -0.28 -9.55 0.65
CA TRP A 121 1.00 -9.87 0.04
C TRP A 121 1.60 -11.18 0.53
N ALA A 122 1.42 -11.49 1.83
CA ALA A 122 1.76 -12.80 2.36
C ALA A 122 1.02 -13.92 1.60
N SER A 123 -0.28 -13.73 1.35
CA SER A 123 -1.09 -14.69 0.59
C SER A 123 -0.66 -14.80 -0.87
N ALA A 124 -0.27 -13.70 -1.50
CA ALA A 124 0.14 -13.68 -2.90
C ALA A 124 1.53 -14.28 -3.14
N THR A 125 2.44 -14.18 -2.18
CA THR A 125 3.85 -14.56 -2.33
C THR A 125 4.27 -15.79 -1.54
N GLY A 126 3.52 -16.17 -0.50
CA GLY A 126 3.94 -17.17 0.47
C GLY A 126 5.01 -16.69 1.46
N ASP A 127 5.43 -15.42 1.42
CA ASP A 127 6.43 -14.86 2.35
C ASP A 127 5.80 -14.71 3.76
N CYS A 128 6.22 -15.57 4.67
CA CYS A 128 5.71 -15.65 6.03
C CYS A 128 6.03 -14.41 6.88
N ARG A 129 7.04 -13.62 6.49
CA ARG A 129 7.39 -12.34 7.16
C ARG A 129 6.20 -11.39 7.15
N TRP A 130 5.53 -11.24 6.00
CA TRP A 130 4.39 -10.34 5.87
C TRP A 130 3.19 -10.81 6.71
N ASN A 131 2.97 -12.13 6.78
CA ASN A 131 1.92 -12.69 7.63
C ASN A 131 2.18 -12.41 9.12
N ALA A 132 3.44 -12.52 9.57
CA ALA A 132 3.81 -12.22 10.95
C ALA A 132 3.52 -10.76 11.33
N ILE A 133 3.82 -9.82 10.43
CA ILE A 133 3.53 -8.39 10.65
C ILE A 133 2.02 -8.14 10.66
N ALA A 134 1.28 -8.70 9.70
CA ALA A 134 -0.17 -8.57 9.65
C ALA A 134 -0.85 -9.07 10.94
N ARG A 135 -0.42 -10.24 11.44
CA ARG A 135 -0.92 -10.81 12.70
C ARG A 135 -0.62 -9.92 13.89
N ARG A 136 0.57 -9.33 13.96
CA ARG A 136 0.95 -8.43 15.06
C ARG A 136 0.03 -7.22 15.12
N ILE A 137 -0.24 -6.58 13.97
CA ILE A 137 -1.16 -5.43 13.89
C ILE A 137 -2.57 -5.86 14.30
N ALA A 138 -3.06 -6.98 13.77
CA ALA A 138 -4.42 -7.47 14.05
C ALA A 138 -4.63 -7.98 15.49
N GLN A 139 -3.56 -8.21 16.25
CA GLN A 139 -3.64 -8.56 17.68
C GLN A 139 -3.69 -7.31 18.57
N PHE A 140 -3.21 -6.17 18.08
CA PHE A 140 -3.24 -4.91 18.82
C PHE A 140 -4.57 -4.16 18.67
N TYR A 141 -5.14 -4.15 17.46
CA TYR A 141 -6.40 -3.47 17.11
C TYR A 141 -7.57 -4.45 17.01
#